data_AF-A0A962UNA3-F1
#
_entry.id   AF-A0A962UNA3-F1
#
_cell.length_a   1.000
_cell.length_b   1.000
_cell.length_c   1.000
_cell.angle_alpha   90.00
_cell.angle_beta   90.00
_cell.angle_gamma   90.00
#
_symmetry.space_group_name_H-M   'P 1'
#
loop_
_entity.id
_entity.type
_entity.pdbx_description
1 polymer ?
#
loop_
_entity_poly.entity_id
_entity_poly.type
_entity_poly.pdbx_seq_one_letter_code
_entity_poly.pdbx_strand_id
1 'polypeptide(L)'
;MAIPFSQRPGRHERHYLRRTGNPLFPGSPQEPDDAALLDAQRLDHEELLAFLTDLRATVQRAAGLQPNEGSEVILEIKEQLDRLYEMSAGLAEDHTHNQAALAQLLDVIMRNVERGAAADPQALDELAQERLARAAHFSLLASPLVADLLHPQSVISAADLAPALLSATADDLASALQLFDLEQTIQRCTDARECLAAHGQAPEEARARCTQ
;
A
#
# COMPACT_ATOMS: atom_id res chain seq x y z
N MET A 1 32.09 -6.44 -1.61
CA MET A 1 31.40 -6.57 -0.32
C MET A 1 29.93 -6.62 -0.66
N ALA A 2 29.23 -7.69 -0.29
CA ALA A 2 27.79 -7.78 -0.56
C ALA A 2 27.05 -6.72 0.25
N ILE A 3 26.08 -6.07 -0.38
CA ILE A 3 25.32 -4.97 0.24
C ILE A 3 24.19 -5.58 1.07
N PRO A 4 24.02 -5.19 2.35
CA PRO A 4 22.98 -5.76 3.18
C PRO A 4 21.60 -5.23 2.77
N PHE A 5 20.60 -6.10 2.90
CA PHE A 5 19.20 -5.70 2.81
C PHE A 5 18.81 -4.81 3.99
N SER A 6 17.86 -3.90 3.75
CA SER A 6 17.27 -3.07 4.79
C SER A 6 16.47 -3.90 5.79
N GLN A 7 16.45 -3.49 7.07
CA GLN A 7 15.61 -4.14 8.08
C GLN A 7 14.12 -3.92 7.81
N ARG A 8 13.77 -2.76 7.25
CA ARG A 8 12.42 -2.36 6.86
C ARG A 8 12.46 -1.81 5.43
N PRO A 9 12.49 -2.69 4.43
CA PRO A 9 12.58 -2.30 3.03
C PRO A 9 11.31 -1.58 2.57
N GLY A 10 11.46 -0.64 1.64
CA GLY A 10 10.34 -0.02 0.95
C GLY A 10 9.82 -0.93 -0.17
N ARG A 11 8.85 -0.44 -0.94
CA ARG A 11 8.18 -1.23 -1.98
C ARG A 11 9.13 -1.75 -3.06
N HIS A 12 10.15 -0.98 -3.45
CA HIS A 12 11.09 -1.38 -4.49
C HIS A 12 11.98 -2.52 -4.01
N GLU A 13 12.60 -2.38 -2.84
CA GLU A 13 13.42 -3.44 -2.25
C GLU A 13 12.57 -4.67 -1.88
N ARG A 14 11.34 -4.48 -1.38
CA ARG A 14 10.41 -5.61 -1.14
C ARG A 14 10.10 -6.38 -2.41
N HIS A 15 9.79 -5.71 -3.52
CA HIS A 15 9.51 -6.40 -4.77
C HIS A 15 10.74 -7.08 -5.35
N TYR A 16 11.91 -6.45 -5.24
CA TYR A 16 13.18 -7.07 -5.59
C TYR A 16 13.42 -8.37 -4.79
N LEU A 17 13.16 -8.35 -3.48
CA LEU A 17 13.25 -9.52 -2.62
C LEU A 17 12.25 -10.62 -3.01
N ARG A 18 11.01 -10.28 -3.36
CA ARG A 18 10.00 -11.27 -3.83
C ARG A 18 10.47 -12.02 -5.06
N ARG A 19 11.18 -11.34 -5.96
CA ARG A 19 11.69 -11.86 -7.23
C ARG A 19 12.95 -12.70 -7.05
N THR A 20 13.87 -12.27 -6.20
CA THR A 20 15.20 -12.88 -6.06
C THR A 20 15.10 -14.32 -5.56
N GLY A 21 15.68 -15.26 -6.31
CA GLY A 21 15.64 -16.69 -5.99
C GLY A 21 14.26 -17.33 -6.13
N ASN A 22 13.25 -16.62 -6.64
CA ASN A 22 11.89 -17.13 -6.74
C ASN A 22 11.59 -17.68 -8.15
N PRO A 23 11.39 -19.00 -8.28
CA PRO A 23 11.20 -19.63 -9.59
C PRO A 23 9.87 -19.27 -10.26
N LEU A 24 8.91 -18.69 -9.53
CA LEU A 24 7.60 -18.28 -10.08
C LEU A 24 7.69 -16.99 -10.89
N PHE A 25 8.74 -16.19 -10.70
CA PHE A 25 8.90 -14.95 -11.44
C PHE A 25 9.73 -15.18 -12.72
N PRO A 26 9.20 -14.85 -13.90
CA PRO A 26 9.92 -15.05 -15.15
C PRO A 26 11.18 -14.17 -15.22
N GLY A 27 12.33 -14.79 -15.51
CA GLY A 27 13.59 -14.08 -15.69
C GLY A 27 14.19 -13.46 -14.41
N SER A 28 13.73 -13.89 -13.23
CA SER A 28 14.27 -13.36 -11.98
C SER A 28 15.67 -13.89 -11.68
N PRO A 29 16.54 -13.04 -11.10
CA PRO A 29 17.89 -13.44 -10.74
C PRO A 29 17.83 -14.50 -9.63
N GLN A 30 18.65 -15.55 -9.77
CA GLN A 30 18.77 -16.59 -8.75
C GLN A 30 19.57 -16.12 -7.53
N GLU A 31 20.51 -15.21 -7.74
CA GLU A 31 21.36 -14.62 -6.71
C GLU A 31 21.15 -13.11 -6.64
N PRO A 32 21.30 -12.48 -5.46
CA PRO A 32 21.24 -11.03 -5.34
C PRO A 32 22.32 -10.34 -6.19
N ASP A 33 21.89 -9.37 -6.98
CA ASP A 33 22.74 -8.41 -7.67
C ASP A 33 22.84 -7.10 -6.85
N ASP A 34 24.05 -6.79 -6.39
CA ASP A 34 24.37 -5.59 -5.61
C ASP A 34 23.96 -4.30 -6.32
N ALA A 35 24.07 -4.23 -7.67
CA ALA A 35 23.74 -3.03 -8.42
C ALA A 35 22.22 -2.80 -8.46
N ALA A 36 21.44 -3.86 -8.71
CA ALA A 36 19.99 -3.80 -8.68
C ALA A 36 19.44 -3.53 -7.26
N LEU A 37 20.07 -4.10 -6.23
CA LEU A 37 19.69 -3.85 -4.83
C LEU A 37 19.93 -2.38 -4.44
N LEU A 38 21.08 -1.80 -4.82
CA LEU A 38 21.35 -0.39 -4.59
C LEU A 38 20.36 0.53 -5.28
N ASP A 39 19.97 0.20 -6.52
CA ASP A 39 18.99 1.01 -7.24
C ASP A 39 17.61 0.95 -6.57
N ALA A 40 17.18 -0.23 -6.12
CA ALA A 40 15.94 -0.39 -5.36
C ALA A 40 15.96 0.42 -4.05
N GLN A 41 17.05 0.34 -3.29
CA GLN A 41 17.23 1.12 -2.05
C GLN A 41 17.28 2.62 -2.32
N ARG A 42 17.88 3.06 -3.43
CA ARG A 42 17.88 4.47 -3.86
C ARG A 42 16.47 4.96 -4.14
N LEU A 43 15.66 4.19 -4.88
CA LEU A 43 14.28 4.54 -5.20
C LEU A 43 13.41 4.64 -3.94
N ASP A 44 13.54 3.66 -3.02
CA ASP A 44 12.84 3.70 -1.73
C ASP A 44 13.23 4.95 -0.91
N HIS A 45 14.52 5.34 -0.94
CA HIS A 45 14.98 6.55 -0.26
C HIS A 45 14.45 7.84 -0.90
N GLU A 46 14.40 7.91 -2.23
CA GLU A 46 13.83 9.06 -2.95
C GLU A 46 12.35 9.27 -2.60
N GLU A 47 11.59 8.19 -2.50
CA GLU A 47 10.18 8.23 -2.09
C GLU A 47 10.00 8.68 -0.65
N LEU A 48 10.89 8.23 0.25
CA LEU A 48 10.89 8.69 1.64
C LEU A 48 11.13 10.21 1.73
N LEU A 49 12.08 10.73 0.97
CA LEU A 49 12.36 12.19 0.94
C LEU A 49 11.18 12.98 0.38
N ALA A 50 10.55 12.49 -0.68
CA ALA A 50 9.35 13.10 -1.25
C ALA A 50 8.21 13.12 -0.21
N PHE A 51 7.95 11.98 0.44
CA PHE A 51 6.95 11.85 1.50
C PHE A 51 7.19 12.83 2.65
N LEU A 52 8.41 12.94 3.17
CA LEU A 52 8.72 13.85 4.27
C LEU A 52 8.52 15.33 3.90
N THR A 53 8.79 15.68 2.64
CA THR A 53 8.57 17.02 2.09
C THR A 53 7.07 17.33 2.04
N ASP A 54 6.29 16.42 1.48
CA ASP A 54 4.83 16.57 1.35
C ASP A 54 4.15 16.56 2.72
N LEU A 55 4.55 15.66 3.62
CA LEU A 55 4.04 15.59 4.99
C LEU A 55 4.22 16.93 5.71
N ARG A 56 5.42 17.52 5.63
CA ARG A 56 5.69 18.81 6.25
C ARG A 56 4.83 19.92 5.66
N ALA A 57 4.70 19.95 4.34
CA ALA A 57 3.88 20.96 3.66
C ALA A 57 2.40 20.85 4.05
N THR A 58 1.83 19.63 4.05
CA THR A 58 0.43 19.41 4.40
C THR A 58 0.16 19.71 5.87
N VAL A 59 1.04 19.32 6.80
CA VAL A 59 0.90 19.67 8.23
C VAL A 59 0.97 21.18 8.45
N GLN A 60 1.87 21.90 7.77
CA GLN A 60 1.95 23.36 7.84
C GLN A 60 0.67 24.03 7.31
N ARG A 61 0.10 23.53 6.21
CA ARG A 61 -1.19 24.00 5.69
C ARG A 61 -2.31 23.77 6.69
N ALA A 62 -2.41 22.56 7.25
CA ALA A 62 -3.43 22.21 8.23
C ALA A 62 -3.34 23.06 9.51
N ALA A 63 -2.13 23.33 10.00
CA ALA A 63 -1.90 24.19 11.16
C ALA A 63 -2.22 25.67 10.91
N GLY A 64 -2.16 26.10 9.64
CA GLY A 64 -2.47 27.47 9.23
C GLY A 64 -3.97 27.76 9.01
N LEU A 65 -4.83 26.74 9.13
CA LEU A 65 -6.26 26.88 8.90
C LEU A 65 -6.91 27.89 9.87
N GLN A 66 -7.56 28.90 9.30
CA GLN A 66 -8.49 29.82 9.91
C GLN A 66 -9.87 29.19 10.19
N PRO A 67 -10.62 29.70 11.19
CA PRO A 67 -11.94 29.17 11.55
C PRO A 67 -13.02 29.19 10.46
N ASN A 68 -12.85 30.00 9.41
CA ASN A 68 -13.84 30.21 8.35
C ASN A 68 -13.27 29.89 6.95
N GLU A 69 -12.27 29.01 6.83
CA GLU A 69 -11.86 28.55 5.50
C GLU A 69 -13.03 27.92 4.74
N GLY A 70 -13.01 28.08 3.42
CA GLY A 70 -13.95 27.40 2.54
C GLY A 70 -13.79 25.89 2.62
N SER A 71 -14.91 25.17 2.54
CA SER A 71 -14.94 23.70 2.59
C SER A 71 -14.03 23.03 1.57
N GLU A 72 -13.83 23.64 0.39
CA GLU A 72 -12.91 23.15 -0.64
C GLU A 72 -11.48 22.97 -0.11
N VAL A 73 -10.95 23.96 0.63
CA VAL A 73 -9.59 23.90 1.19
C VAL A 73 -9.47 22.81 2.24
N ILE A 74 -10.52 22.62 3.05
CA ILE A 74 -10.57 21.57 4.07
C ILE A 74 -10.56 20.18 3.41
N LEU A 75 -11.35 20.00 2.35
CA LEU A 75 -11.43 18.75 1.60
C LEU A 75 -10.12 18.44 0.86
N GLU A 76 -9.43 19.44 0.31
CA GLU A 76 -8.10 19.27 -0.28
C GLU A 76 -7.07 18.78 0.75
N ILE A 77 -7.05 19.37 1.95
CA ILE A 77 -6.13 18.95 3.01
C ILE A 77 -6.45 17.52 3.44
N LYS A 78 -7.74 17.19 3.59
CA LYS A 78 -8.19 15.83 3.87
C LYS A 78 -7.66 14.85 2.82
N GLU A 79 -7.82 15.16 1.52
CA GLU A 79 -7.35 14.29 0.43
C GLU A 79 -5.82 14.09 0.50
N GLN A 80 -5.08 15.15 0.79
CA GLN A 80 -3.62 15.08 0.95
C GLN A 80 -3.21 14.22 2.14
N LEU A 81 -3.94 14.29 3.26
CA LEU A 81 -3.65 13.47 4.43
C LEU A 81 -3.96 12.00 4.20
N ASP A 82 -5.07 11.68 3.51
CA ASP A 82 -5.37 10.30 3.10
C ASP A 82 -4.26 9.75 2.20
N ARG A 83 -3.84 10.52 1.19
CA ARG A 83 -2.73 10.15 0.31
C ARG A 83 -1.42 9.95 1.05
N LEU A 84 -1.09 10.83 1.99
CA LEU A 84 0.11 10.68 2.82
C LEU A 84 0.06 9.41 3.66
N TYR A 85 -1.11 9.05 4.18
CA TYR A 85 -1.28 7.78 4.89
C TYR A 85 -1.02 6.60 3.96
N GLU A 86 -1.66 6.57 2.78
CA GLU A 86 -1.47 5.55 1.75
C GLU A 86 0.00 5.38 1.36
N MET A 87 0.69 6.49 1.05
CA MET A 87 2.10 6.48 0.70
C MET A 87 2.95 5.89 1.83
N SER A 88 2.70 6.29 3.07
CA SER A 88 3.49 5.84 4.22
C SER A 88 3.44 4.33 4.47
N ALA A 89 2.37 3.65 4.03
CA ALA A 89 2.25 2.20 4.15
C ALA A 89 3.20 1.44 3.21
N GLY A 90 3.58 2.08 2.10
CA GLY A 90 4.49 1.52 1.10
C GLY A 90 5.97 1.83 1.29
N LEU A 91 6.32 2.77 2.18
CA LEU A 91 7.68 3.29 2.32
C LEU A 91 8.62 2.37 3.10
N ALA A 92 9.93 2.68 3.00
CA ALA A 92 10.96 2.12 3.85
C ALA A 92 10.89 2.69 5.28
N GLU A 93 11.52 2.02 6.23
CA GLU A 93 11.56 2.37 7.67
C GLU A 93 10.23 2.13 8.43
N ASP A 94 10.17 2.62 9.68
CA ASP A 94 8.97 2.58 10.52
C ASP A 94 8.23 3.92 10.45
N HIS A 95 6.99 3.89 9.98
CA HIS A 95 6.13 5.07 9.93
C HIS A 95 4.89 4.95 10.78
N THR A 96 4.84 3.99 11.70
CA THR A 96 3.68 3.79 12.60
C THR A 96 3.31 5.07 13.34
N HIS A 97 4.30 5.86 13.78
CA HIS A 97 4.05 7.15 14.43
C HIS A 97 3.46 8.20 13.48
N ASN A 98 3.98 8.30 12.25
CA ASN A 98 3.48 9.23 11.24
C ASN A 98 2.06 8.87 10.82
N GLN A 99 1.78 7.58 10.60
CA GLN A 99 0.44 7.06 10.31
C GLN A 99 -0.56 7.38 11.41
N ALA A 100 -0.17 7.16 12.68
CA ALA A 100 -1.02 7.50 13.81
C ALA A 100 -1.31 9.02 13.88
N ALA A 101 -0.32 9.86 13.63
CA ALA A 101 -0.50 11.31 13.60
C ALA A 101 -1.39 11.77 12.44
N LEU A 102 -1.21 11.20 11.24
CA LEU A 102 -2.05 11.46 10.07
C LEU A 102 -3.51 11.08 10.33
N ALA A 103 -3.76 9.89 10.89
CA ALA A 103 -5.09 9.42 11.25
C ALA A 103 -5.76 10.35 12.29
N GLN A 104 -5.01 10.81 13.29
CA GLN A 104 -5.52 11.76 14.28
C GLN A 104 -5.88 13.12 13.66
N LEU A 105 -5.05 13.63 12.74
CA LEU A 105 -5.31 14.90 12.07
C LEU A 105 -6.54 14.81 11.14
N LEU A 106 -6.66 13.70 10.41
CA LEU A 106 -7.86 13.39 9.61
C LEU A 106 -9.11 13.38 10.48
N ASP A 107 -9.08 12.69 11.62
CA ASP A 107 -10.21 12.66 12.55
C ASP A 107 -10.62 14.05 13.04
N VAL A 108 -9.65 14.92 13.35
CA VAL A 108 -9.92 16.31 13.76
C VAL A 108 -10.58 17.11 12.64
N ILE A 109 -10.07 16.98 11.42
CA ILE A 109 -10.62 17.66 10.24
C ILE A 109 -12.05 17.18 9.97
N MET A 110 -12.28 15.86 9.96
CA MET A 110 -13.58 15.28 9.68
C MET A 110 -14.64 15.68 10.71
N ARG A 111 -14.28 15.78 12.00
CA ARG A 111 -15.21 16.30 13.03
C ARG A 111 -15.65 17.73 12.76
N ASN A 112 -14.80 18.57 12.16
CA ASN A 112 -15.20 19.93 11.78
C ASN A 112 -16.13 19.92 10.56
N VAL A 113 -15.87 19.03 9.58
CA VAL A 113 -16.76 18.82 8.42
C VAL A 113 -18.14 18.33 8.87
N GLU A 114 -18.20 17.34 9.76
CA GLU A 114 -19.45 16.82 10.34
C GLU A 114 -20.26 17.91 11.05
N ARG A 115 -19.60 18.80 11.81
CA ARG A 115 -20.28 19.95 12.44
C ARG A 115 -20.87 20.92 11.41
N GLY A 116 -20.16 21.16 10.31
CA GLY A 116 -20.65 21.99 9.21
C GLY A 116 -21.87 21.39 8.50
N ALA A 117 -21.93 20.06 8.44
CA ALA A 117 -23.02 19.29 7.84
C ALA A 117 -24.21 19.01 8.80
N ALA A 118 -24.21 19.53 10.03
CA ALA A 118 -25.18 19.14 11.06
C ALA A 118 -26.66 19.38 10.70
N ALA A 119 -26.94 20.28 9.75
CA ALA A 119 -28.29 20.55 9.26
C ALA A 119 -28.73 19.63 8.10
N ASP A 120 -27.85 18.77 7.61
CA ASP A 120 -28.07 17.86 6.48
C ASP A 120 -27.86 16.39 6.92
N PRO A 121 -28.95 15.67 7.25
CA PRO A 121 -28.86 14.28 7.66
C PRO A 121 -28.25 13.34 6.61
N GLN A 122 -28.47 13.61 5.32
CA GLN A 122 -27.91 12.79 4.26
C GLN A 122 -26.39 12.95 4.21
N ALA A 123 -25.89 14.18 4.32
CA ALA A 123 -24.45 14.45 4.37
C ALA A 123 -23.78 13.77 5.59
N LEU A 124 -24.44 13.74 6.75
CA LEU A 124 -23.93 13.04 7.93
C LEU A 124 -23.81 11.52 7.72
N ASP A 125 -24.80 10.91 7.06
CA ASP A 125 -24.77 9.47 6.74
C ASP A 125 -23.64 9.15 5.74
N GLU A 126 -23.43 9.99 4.73
CA GLU A 126 -22.33 9.85 3.77
C GLU A 126 -20.96 9.96 4.46
N LEU A 127 -20.76 10.94 5.35
CA LEU A 127 -19.53 11.11 6.12
C LEU A 127 -19.27 9.92 7.06
N ALA A 128 -20.33 9.36 7.65
CA ALA A 128 -20.22 8.16 8.49
C ALA A 128 -19.77 6.94 7.68
N GLN A 129 -20.33 6.73 6.48
CA GLN A 129 -19.92 5.68 5.56
C GLN A 129 -18.48 5.87 5.10
N GLU A 130 -18.10 7.10 4.74
CA GLU A 130 -16.74 7.43 4.34
C GLU A 130 -15.73 7.10 5.45
N ARG A 131 -16.04 7.43 6.70
CA ARG A 131 -15.18 7.12 7.86
C ARG A 131 -14.99 5.61 8.04
N LEU A 132 -16.05 4.81 7.86
CA LEU A 132 -15.96 3.35 7.92
C LEU A 132 -15.11 2.79 6.77
N ALA A 133 -15.34 3.29 5.55
CA ALA A 133 -14.56 2.90 4.38
C ALA A 133 -13.07 3.24 4.54
N ARG A 134 -12.75 4.43 5.05
CA ARG A 134 -11.37 4.85 5.33
C ARG A 134 -10.70 3.94 6.37
N ALA A 135 -11.39 3.62 7.46
CA ALA A 135 -10.85 2.73 8.48
C ALA A 135 -10.56 1.32 7.93
N ALA A 136 -11.46 0.77 7.12
CA ALA A 136 -11.24 -0.50 6.43
C ALA A 136 -10.06 -0.42 5.45
N HIS A 137 -9.98 0.66 4.67
CA HIS A 137 -8.88 0.90 3.75
C HIS A 137 -7.51 0.97 4.46
N PHE A 138 -7.43 1.73 5.56
CA PHE A 138 -6.21 1.83 6.37
C PHE A 138 -5.82 0.49 6.99
N SER A 139 -6.79 -0.32 7.41
CA SER A 139 -6.54 -1.67 7.90
C SER A 139 -5.96 -2.59 6.82
N LEU A 140 -6.40 -2.46 5.57
CA LEU A 140 -5.86 -3.23 4.45
C LEU A 140 -4.41 -2.84 4.13
N LEU A 141 -4.10 -1.55 4.17
CA LEU A 141 -2.75 -1.01 3.94
C LEU A 141 -1.71 -1.47 4.97
N ALA A 142 -2.14 -2.03 6.12
CA ALA A 142 -1.22 -2.65 7.07
C ALA A 142 -0.51 -3.89 6.49
N SER A 143 -1.06 -4.53 5.46
CA SER A 143 -0.36 -5.56 4.70
C SER A 143 0.60 -4.91 3.69
N PRO A 144 1.91 -5.20 3.75
CA PRO A 144 2.88 -4.65 2.79
C PRO A 144 2.57 -5.04 1.34
N LEU A 145 1.99 -6.22 1.11
CA LEU A 145 1.56 -6.63 -0.21
C LEU A 145 0.42 -5.77 -0.74
N VAL A 146 -0.58 -5.50 0.10
CA VAL A 146 -1.71 -4.63 -0.26
C VAL A 146 -1.24 -3.21 -0.52
N ALA A 147 -0.37 -2.66 0.35
CA ALA A 147 0.22 -1.35 0.14
C ALA A 147 0.96 -1.25 -1.21
N ASP A 148 1.73 -2.28 -1.57
CA ASP A 148 2.45 -2.32 -2.83
C ASP A 148 1.50 -2.42 -4.04
N LEU A 149 0.40 -3.16 -3.93
CA LEU A 149 -0.62 -3.33 -4.97
C LEU A 149 -1.45 -2.06 -5.21
N LEU A 150 -1.85 -1.39 -4.14
CA LEU A 150 -2.71 -0.19 -4.20
C LEU A 150 -1.93 1.09 -4.53
N HIS A 151 -0.60 1.06 -4.43
CA HIS A 151 0.20 2.22 -4.77
C HIS A 151 -0.06 2.66 -6.24
N PRO A 152 -0.31 3.96 -6.52
CA PRO A 152 -0.64 4.43 -7.87
C PRO A 152 0.37 4.05 -8.96
N GLN A 153 1.64 3.95 -8.56
CA GLN A 153 2.76 3.52 -9.40
C GLN A 153 3.28 2.15 -8.96
N SER A 154 2.38 1.19 -8.71
CA SER A 154 2.71 -0.13 -8.18
C SER A 154 3.91 -0.75 -8.90
N VAL A 155 4.81 -1.32 -8.11
CA VAL A 155 5.98 -2.07 -8.60
C VAL A 155 5.61 -3.48 -9.05
N ILE A 156 4.42 -3.96 -8.68
CA ILE A 156 3.92 -5.28 -9.06
C ILE A 156 3.18 -5.12 -10.39
N SER A 157 3.85 -5.53 -11.47
CA SER A 157 3.24 -5.56 -12.80
C SER A 157 2.17 -6.64 -12.91
N ALA A 158 1.33 -6.57 -13.95
CA ALA A 158 0.32 -7.62 -14.21
C ALA A 158 0.94 -9.03 -14.36
N ALA A 159 2.13 -9.13 -14.95
CA ALA A 159 2.87 -10.38 -15.07
C ALA A 159 3.43 -10.88 -13.73
N ASP A 160 3.73 -9.96 -12.82
CA ASP A 160 4.27 -10.25 -11.50
C ASP A 160 3.18 -10.49 -10.44
N LEU A 161 1.91 -10.20 -10.75
CA LEU A 161 0.81 -10.29 -9.79
C LEU A 161 0.58 -11.73 -9.30
N ALA A 162 0.43 -12.68 -10.23
CA ALA A 162 0.24 -14.09 -9.88
C ALA A 162 1.41 -14.64 -9.03
N PRO A 163 2.69 -14.48 -9.42
CA PRO A 163 3.79 -14.96 -8.59
C PRO A 163 3.93 -14.19 -7.27
N ALA A 164 3.60 -12.90 -7.21
CA ALA A 164 3.58 -12.14 -5.95
C ALA A 164 2.53 -12.68 -4.97
N LEU A 165 1.29 -12.92 -5.43
CA LEU A 165 0.22 -13.50 -4.61
C LEU A 165 0.57 -14.92 -4.15
N LEU A 166 1.10 -15.75 -5.05
CA LEU A 166 1.50 -17.13 -4.74
C LEU A 166 2.68 -17.22 -3.77
N SER A 167 3.50 -16.18 -3.68
CA SER A 167 4.68 -16.13 -2.80
C SER A 167 4.43 -15.39 -1.49
N ALA A 168 3.24 -14.78 -1.33
CA ALA A 168 2.85 -14.05 -0.14
C ALA A 168 2.60 -14.97 1.05
N THR A 169 2.62 -14.43 2.27
CA THR A 169 2.13 -15.17 3.45
C THR A 169 0.62 -15.43 3.33
N ALA A 170 0.08 -16.38 4.11
CA ALA A 170 -1.37 -16.65 4.09
C ALA A 170 -2.19 -15.42 4.49
N ASP A 171 -1.71 -14.65 5.47
CA ASP A 171 -2.35 -13.43 5.97
C ASP A 171 -2.30 -12.30 4.93
N ASP A 172 -1.15 -12.12 4.24
CA ASP A 172 -1.02 -11.14 3.17
C ASP A 172 -1.87 -11.52 1.95
N LEU A 173 -1.94 -12.81 1.61
CA LEU A 173 -2.80 -13.30 0.52
C LEU A 173 -4.27 -13.05 0.85
N ALA A 174 -4.72 -13.40 2.06
CA ALA A 174 -6.09 -13.15 2.50
C ALA A 174 -6.44 -11.65 2.48
N SER A 175 -5.51 -10.78 2.89
CA SER A 175 -5.67 -9.33 2.80
C SER A 175 -5.76 -8.85 1.34
N ALA A 176 -4.88 -9.35 0.46
CA ALA A 176 -4.89 -8.99 -0.96
C ALA A 176 -6.14 -9.47 -1.70
N LEU A 177 -6.68 -10.64 -1.35
CA LEU A 177 -7.90 -11.17 -1.96
C LEU A 177 -9.14 -10.29 -1.68
N GLN A 178 -9.14 -9.50 -0.60
CA GLN A 178 -10.22 -8.54 -0.32
C GLN A 178 -10.29 -7.38 -1.32
N LEU A 179 -9.23 -7.16 -2.11
CA LEU A 179 -9.21 -6.12 -3.14
C LEU A 179 -9.97 -6.51 -4.41
N PHE A 180 -10.26 -7.80 -4.58
CA PHE A 180 -10.83 -8.35 -5.79
C PHE A 180 -12.28 -8.75 -5.58
N ASP A 181 -13.12 -8.47 -6.57
CA ASP A 181 -14.45 -9.05 -6.62
C ASP A 181 -14.40 -10.55 -6.99
N LEU A 182 -15.58 -11.19 -7.07
CA LEU A 182 -15.67 -12.62 -7.38
C LEU A 182 -15.10 -12.96 -8.76
N GLU A 183 -15.38 -12.15 -9.79
CA GLU A 183 -14.92 -12.40 -11.16
C GLU A 183 -13.40 -12.26 -11.25
N GLN A 184 -12.87 -11.19 -10.66
CA GLN A 184 -11.44 -10.95 -10.55
C GLN A 184 -10.75 -12.07 -9.76
N THR A 185 -11.35 -12.55 -8.66
CA THR A 185 -10.81 -13.66 -7.86
C THR A 185 -10.73 -14.95 -8.67
N ILE A 186 -11.77 -15.29 -9.44
CA ILE A 186 -11.75 -16.45 -10.35
C ILE A 186 -10.62 -16.32 -11.38
N GLN A 187 -10.43 -15.12 -11.92
CA GLN A 187 -9.33 -14.86 -12.85
C GLN A 187 -7.96 -15.00 -12.15
N ARG A 188 -7.78 -14.45 -10.95
CA ARG A 188 -6.53 -14.60 -10.17
C ARG A 188 -6.21 -16.08 -9.91
N CYS A 189 -7.22 -16.90 -9.61
CA CYS A 189 -7.05 -18.35 -9.44
C CYS A 189 -6.61 -19.05 -10.74
N THR A 190 -7.13 -18.61 -11.88
CA THR A 190 -6.73 -19.14 -13.19
C THR A 190 -5.27 -18.77 -13.51
N ASP A 191 -4.93 -17.49 -13.39
CA ASP A 191 -3.57 -16.98 -13.60
C ASP A 191 -2.56 -17.67 -12.67
N ALA A 192 -2.95 -17.92 -11.42
CA ALA A 192 -2.10 -18.62 -10.45
C ALA A 192 -1.85 -20.09 -10.86
N ARG A 193 -2.86 -20.80 -11.35
CA ARG A 193 -2.69 -22.17 -11.86
C ARG A 193 -1.81 -22.21 -13.11
N GLU A 194 -1.97 -21.26 -14.01
CA GLU A 194 -1.12 -21.12 -15.20
C GLU A 194 0.33 -20.83 -14.82
N CYS A 195 0.55 -19.92 -13.86
CA CYS A 195 1.87 -19.63 -13.30
C CYS A 195 2.51 -20.90 -12.71
N LEU A 196 1.80 -21.65 -11.87
CA LEU A 196 2.30 -22.90 -11.29
C LEU A 196 2.62 -23.96 -12.37
N ALA A 197 1.80 -24.05 -13.42
CA ALA A 197 2.02 -24.99 -14.52
C ALA A 197 3.24 -24.61 -15.37
N ALA A 198 3.50 -23.32 -15.57
CA ALA A 198 4.67 -22.82 -16.28
C ALA A 198 5.98 -23.07 -15.50
N HIS A 199 5.92 -23.22 -14.18
CA HIS A 199 7.08 -23.33 -13.29
C HIS A 199 7.11 -24.67 -12.54
N GLY A 200 7.75 -25.69 -13.14
CA GLY A 200 7.82 -27.05 -12.59
C GLY A 200 8.47 -27.20 -11.20
N GLN A 201 9.25 -26.19 -10.77
CA GLN A 201 9.89 -26.11 -9.45
C GLN A 201 9.15 -25.20 -8.45
N ALA A 202 7.87 -24.91 -8.70
CA ALA A 202 7.05 -24.11 -7.78
C ALA A 202 7.10 -24.67 -6.34
N PRO A 203 7.29 -23.81 -5.32
CA PRO A 203 7.29 -24.21 -3.91
C PRO A 203 5.99 -24.91 -3.50
N GLU A 204 6.07 -25.88 -2.58
CA GLU A 204 4.89 -26.62 -2.10
C GLU A 204 3.84 -25.69 -1.47
N GLU A 205 4.27 -24.66 -0.75
CA GLU A 205 3.37 -23.65 -0.17
C GLU A 205 2.57 -22.89 -1.24
N ALA A 206 3.21 -22.52 -2.34
CA ALA A 206 2.54 -21.85 -3.45
C ALA A 206 1.48 -22.76 -4.08
N ARG A 207 1.76 -24.07 -4.18
CA ARG A 207 0.78 -25.06 -4.66
C ARG A 207 -0.39 -25.23 -3.70
N ALA A 208 -0.12 -25.27 -2.39
CA ALA A 208 -1.16 -25.39 -1.37
C ALA A 208 -2.14 -24.20 -1.38
N ARG A 209 -1.66 -22.98 -1.67
CA ARG A 209 -2.48 -21.76 -1.79
C ARG A 209 -3.51 -21.83 -2.92
N CYS A 210 -3.26 -22.58 -4.00
CA CYS A 210 -4.24 -22.76 -5.09
C CYS A 210 -5.27 -23.88 -4.85
N THR A 211 -5.09 -24.67 -3.79
CA THR A 211 -5.97 -25.81 -3.46
C THR A 211 -6.97 -25.52 -2.34
N GLN A 212 -6.82 -24.39 -1.64
CA GLN A 212 -7.77 -23.85 -0.65
C GLN A 212 -8.83 -23.01 -1.34
#